data_AF-A0A6J4VFG5-F1
#
_entry.id   AF-A0A6J4VFG5-F1
#
_cell.length_a   1.000
_cell.length_b   1.000
_cell.length_c   1.000
_cell.angle_alpha   90.00
_cell.angle_beta   90.00
_cell.angle_gamma   90.00
#
_symmetry.space_group_name_H-M   'P 1'
#
loop_
_entity.id
_entity.type
_entity.pdbx_description
1 polymer ?
#
loop_
_entity_poly.entity_id
_entity_poly.type
_entity_poly.pdbx_seq_one_letter_code
_entity_poly.pdbx_strand_id
1 'polypeptide(L)'
;MHLTTLLIADDDPDECQLTREALEEEGYISTFALHCVSDGEELLDYLHQRGKYHNSESSPPPSLILLDLDMPRKDGREALKEIKSDPKLRRIPVIVMSSSHSEEEIWRTYDLGLTHLLSNQ
;
A
#
# COMPACT_ATOMS: atom_id res chain seq x y z
N MET A 1 -0.23 16.94 -17.16
CA MET A 1 0.03 15.53 -16.80
C MET A 1 -0.56 15.32 -15.42
N HIS A 2 -1.47 14.35 -15.25
CA HIS A 2 -1.98 14.00 -13.93
C HIS A 2 -1.02 12.96 -13.36
N LEU A 3 -0.39 13.27 -12.22
CA LEU A 3 0.47 12.31 -11.52
C LEU A 3 -0.40 11.15 -11.03
N THR A 4 0.12 9.94 -11.17
CA THR A 4 -0.56 8.73 -10.69
C THR A 4 -0.30 8.59 -9.20
N THR A 5 -1.30 8.35 -8.37
CA THR A 5 -1.06 8.22 -6.91
C THR A 5 -0.61 6.80 -6.55
N LEU A 6 0.54 6.69 -5.88
CA LEU A 6 1.03 5.47 -5.23
C LEU A 6 0.91 5.65 -3.72
N LEU A 7 0.15 4.76 -3.09
CA LEU A 7 -0.01 4.73 -1.64
C LEU A 7 0.88 3.65 -1.04
N ILE A 8 1.69 4.01 -0.07
CA ILE A 8 2.58 3.12 0.69
C ILE A 8 1.97 2.98 2.09
N ALA A 9 1.68 1.74 2.51
CA ALA A 9 1.18 1.42 3.83
C ALA A 9 2.25 0.61 4.58
N ASP A 10 2.91 1.28 5.51
CA ASP A 10 4.08 0.80 6.22
C ASP A 10 4.21 1.61 7.52
N ASP A 11 4.37 0.94 8.66
CA ASP A 11 4.44 1.60 9.96
C ASP A 11 5.82 2.15 10.30
N ASP A 12 6.85 1.76 9.55
CA ASP A 12 8.20 2.31 9.67
C ASP A 12 8.36 3.54 8.75
N PRO A 13 8.47 4.75 9.33
CA PRO A 13 8.65 5.97 8.54
C PRO A 13 9.98 5.99 7.76
N ASP A 14 11.00 5.28 8.23
CA ASP A 14 12.29 5.18 7.55
C ASP A 14 12.16 4.28 6.31
N GLU A 15 11.43 3.15 6.38
CA GLU A 15 11.15 2.29 5.21
C GLU A 15 10.30 3.00 4.15
N CYS A 16 9.30 3.77 4.58
CA CYS A 16 8.53 4.67 3.71
C CYS A 16 9.44 5.66 2.96
N GLN A 17 10.38 6.28 3.66
CA GLN A 17 11.29 7.27 3.09
C GLN A 17 12.31 6.62 2.14
N LEU A 18 12.88 5.47 2.51
CA LEU A 18 13.78 4.69 1.66
C LEU A 18 13.09 4.24 0.37
N THR A 19 11.84 3.78 0.46
CA THR A 19 11.04 3.39 -0.72
C THR A 19 10.82 4.58 -1.64
N ARG A 20 10.55 5.76 -1.07
CA ARG A 20 10.44 7.02 -1.84
C ARG A 20 11.74 7.35 -2.55
N GLU A 21 12.87 7.32 -1.84
CA GLU A 21 14.20 7.62 -2.39
C GLU A 21 14.58 6.65 -3.52
N ALA A 22 14.33 5.34 -3.34
CA ALA A 22 14.57 4.34 -4.38
C ALA A 22 13.75 4.62 -5.66
N LEU A 23 12.48 5.00 -5.51
CA LEU A 23 11.63 5.37 -6.66
C LEU A 23 12.06 6.71 -7.30
N GLU A 24 12.64 7.62 -6.51
CA GLU A 24 13.24 8.87 -6.99
C GLU A 24 14.47 8.61 -7.85
N GLU A 25 15.39 7.78 -7.39
CA GLU A 25 16.62 7.43 -8.08
C GLU A 25 16.36 6.75 -9.42
N GLU A 26 15.35 5.89 -9.48
CA GLU A 26 14.92 5.20 -10.70
C GLU A 26 14.07 6.10 -11.64
N GLY A 27 13.83 7.36 -11.27
CA GLY A 27 13.16 8.37 -12.11
C GLY A 27 11.63 8.32 -12.10
N TYR A 28 11.02 7.52 -11.22
CA TYR A 28 9.57 7.32 -11.18
C TYR A 28 8.78 8.48 -10.52
N ILE A 29 9.44 9.42 -9.82
CA ILE A 29 8.72 10.56 -9.20
C ILE A 29 8.11 11.56 -10.17
N SER A 30 8.57 11.59 -11.41
CA SER A 30 7.91 12.37 -12.46
C SER A 30 6.55 11.76 -12.86
N THR A 31 6.29 10.52 -12.43
CA THR A 31 5.10 9.73 -12.76
C THR A 31 4.16 9.58 -11.57
N PHE A 32 4.70 9.44 -10.35
CA PHE A 32 3.91 9.16 -9.15
C PHE A 32 3.87 10.29 -8.12
N ALA A 33 2.67 10.56 -7.60
CA ALA A 33 2.48 11.27 -6.34
C ALA A 33 2.48 10.24 -5.20
N LEU A 34 3.47 10.32 -4.31
CA LEU A 34 3.69 9.33 -3.25
C LEU A 34 3.02 9.77 -1.95
N HIS A 35 2.19 8.91 -1.38
CA HIS A 35 1.55 9.11 -0.07
C HIS A 35 1.85 7.93 0.84
N CYS A 36 2.04 8.18 2.13
CA CYS A 36 2.33 7.16 3.13
C CYS A 36 1.24 7.15 4.22
N VAL A 37 0.90 5.96 4.71
CA VAL A 37 0.01 5.72 5.84
C VAL A 37 0.65 4.67 6.76
N SER A 38 0.42 4.79 8.06
CA SER A 38 1.24 4.09 9.06
C SER A 38 0.61 2.83 9.66
N ASP A 39 -0.61 2.48 9.26
CA ASP A 39 -1.27 1.24 9.66
C ASP A 39 -2.46 0.91 8.74
N GLY A 40 -3.05 -0.27 8.94
CA GLY A 40 -4.22 -0.72 8.19
C GLY A 40 -5.48 0.14 8.36
N GLU A 41 -5.64 0.88 9.47
CA GLU A 41 -6.78 1.77 9.68
C GLU A 41 -6.63 3.05 8.87
N GLU A 42 -5.45 3.66 8.93
CA GLU A 42 -5.11 4.82 8.10
C GLU A 42 -5.20 4.48 6.61
N LEU A 43 -4.78 3.27 6.21
CA LEU A 43 -4.97 2.77 4.85
C LEU A 43 -6.44 2.73 4.45
N LEU A 44 -7.30 2.10 5.25
CA LEU A 44 -8.73 2.01 4.94
C LEU A 44 -9.41 3.38 4.96
N ASP A 45 -9.05 4.25 5.90
CA ASP A 45 -9.57 5.61 5.97
C ASP A 45 -9.12 6.44 4.77
N TYR A 46 -7.89 6.29 4.30
CA TYR A 46 -7.41 6.91 3.06
C TYR A 46 -8.23 6.44 1.85
N LEU A 47 -8.40 5.12 1.69
CA LEU A 47 -9.11 4.52 0.56
C LEU A 47 -10.60 4.88 0.54
N HIS A 48 -11.22 5.00 1.71
CA HIS A 48 -12.60 5.41 1.84
C HIS A 48 -12.79 6.94 1.94
N GLN A 49 -11.71 7.72 1.92
CA GLN A 49 -11.73 9.17 2.05
C GLN A 49 -12.43 9.63 3.34
N ARG A 50 -12.02 9.06 4.48
CA ARG A 50 -12.56 9.33 5.81
C ARG A 50 -11.58 10.15 6.65
N GLY A 51 -12.10 10.78 7.69
CA GLY A 51 -11.30 11.50 8.68
C GLY A 51 -10.39 12.57 8.07
N LYS A 52 -9.09 12.46 8.35
CA LYS A 52 -8.07 13.40 7.84
C LYS A 52 -7.88 13.31 6.31
N TYR A 53 -8.39 12.27 5.66
CA TYR A 53 -8.26 12.02 4.22
C TYR A 53 -9.51 12.35 3.40
N HIS A 54 -10.46 13.12 3.95
CA HIS A 54 -11.71 13.45 3.25
C HIS A 54 -11.52 14.37 2.02
N ASN A 55 -10.38 15.05 1.92
CA ASN A 55 -10.08 15.94 0.80
C ASN A 55 -9.23 15.21 -0.25
N SER A 56 -9.83 14.92 -1.40
CA SER A 56 -9.18 14.23 -2.51
C SER A 56 -8.08 15.04 -3.21
N GLU A 57 -7.98 16.35 -2.98
CA GLU A 57 -6.84 17.13 -3.49
C GLU A 57 -5.56 16.85 -2.69
N SER A 58 -5.69 16.70 -1.36
CA SER A 58 -4.56 16.36 -0.48
C SER A 58 -4.36 14.86 -0.30
N SER A 59 -5.37 14.06 -0.60
CA SER A 59 -5.37 12.60 -0.45
C SER A 59 -6.03 11.95 -1.67
N PRO A 60 -5.45 12.13 -2.87
CA PRO A 60 -6.03 11.61 -4.10
C PRO A 60 -6.19 10.08 -4.06
N PRO A 61 -7.25 9.51 -4.65
CA PRO A 61 -7.44 8.07 -4.74
C PRO A 61 -6.23 7.38 -5.38
N PRO A 62 -5.71 6.30 -4.78
CA PRO A 62 -4.53 5.65 -5.31
C PRO A 62 -4.86 4.78 -6.51
N SER A 63 -3.91 4.71 -7.44
CA SER A 63 -3.95 3.78 -8.57
C SER A 63 -3.17 2.49 -8.30
N LEU A 64 -2.33 2.48 -7.27
CA LEU A 64 -1.52 1.35 -6.83
C LEU A 64 -1.25 1.48 -5.32
N ILE A 65 -1.23 0.34 -4.63
CA ILE A 65 -0.89 0.25 -3.20
C ILE A 65 0.35 -0.63 -3.05
N LEU A 66 1.37 -0.13 -2.35
CA LEU A 66 2.43 -0.93 -1.72
C LEU A 66 2.00 -1.17 -0.26
N LEU A 67 1.89 -2.42 0.14
CA LEU A 67 1.39 -2.81 1.46
C LEU A 67 2.40 -3.70 2.17
N ASP A 68 2.95 -3.24 3.27
CA ASP A 68 3.63 -4.11 4.21
C ASP A 68 2.59 -4.98 4.98
N LEU A 69 2.87 -6.28 5.11
CA LEU A 69 2.05 -7.17 5.94
C LEU A 69 2.53 -7.28 7.38
N ASP A 70 3.78 -6.89 7.66
CA ASP A 70 4.43 -7.10 8.95
C ASP A 70 4.14 -5.98 9.97
N MET A 71 3.26 -5.02 9.63
CA MET A 71 2.82 -3.93 10.51
C MET A 71 2.29 -4.41 11.88
N PRO A 72 2.82 -3.94 13.03
CA PRO A 72 2.53 -4.40 14.38
C PRO A 72 1.27 -3.80 15.03
N ARG A 73 0.71 -2.68 14.49
CA ARG A 73 -0.42 -1.95 15.14
C ARG A 73 -1.81 -2.38 14.65
N LYS A 74 -1.95 -2.72 13.35
CA LYS A 74 -3.17 -3.30 12.76
C LYS A 74 -2.79 -4.13 11.53
N ASP A 75 -3.37 -5.32 11.42
CA ASP A 75 -2.93 -6.39 10.52
C ASP A 75 -3.08 -5.98 9.04
N GLY A 76 -1.96 -5.79 8.33
CA GLY A 76 -1.95 -5.51 6.90
C GLY A 76 -2.73 -6.57 6.11
N ARG A 77 -2.80 -7.81 6.61
CA ARG A 77 -3.60 -8.88 6.00
C ARG A 77 -5.11 -8.64 6.13
N GLU A 78 -5.58 -8.11 7.26
CA GLU A 78 -6.97 -7.73 7.44
C GLU A 78 -7.35 -6.60 6.49
N ALA A 79 -6.51 -5.57 6.39
CA ALA A 79 -6.72 -4.47 5.45
C ALA A 79 -6.76 -4.97 4.00
N LEU A 80 -5.83 -5.85 3.59
CA LEU A 80 -5.84 -6.49 2.27
C LEU A 80 -7.16 -7.23 2.02
N LYS A 81 -7.62 -8.03 2.99
CA LYS A 81 -8.87 -8.77 2.88
C LYS A 81 -10.07 -7.85 2.70
N GLU A 82 -10.14 -6.75 3.45
CA GLU A 82 -11.20 -5.75 3.33
C GLU A 82 -11.17 -5.06 1.96
N ILE A 83 -9.99 -4.62 1.51
CA ILE A 83 -9.78 -4.03 0.18
C ILE A 83 -10.29 -4.97 -0.91
N LYS A 84 -9.93 -6.25 -0.86
CA LYS A 84 -10.28 -7.24 -1.90
C LYS A 84 -11.74 -7.70 -1.81
N SER A 85 -12.37 -7.55 -0.65
CA SER A 85 -13.80 -7.83 -0.46
C SER A 85 -14.69 -6.67 -0.89
N ASP A 86 -14.21 -5.43 -0.86
CA ASP A 86 -14.99 -4.25 -1.26
C ASP A 86 -15.06 -4.10 -2.80
N PRO A 87 -16.27 -4.09 -3.42
CA PRO A 87 -16.42 -3.92 -4.87
C PRO A 87 -15.79 -2.66 -5.47
N LYS A 88 -15.66 -1.58 -4.69
CA LYS A 88 -15.07 -0.30 -5.08
C LYS A 88 -13.54 -0.32 -4.99
N LEU A 89 -12.98 -1.04 -4.02
CA LEU A 89 -11.54 -1.04 -3.76
C LEU A 89 -10.81 -2.22 -4.39
N ARG A 90 -11.49 -3.37 -4.59
CA ARG A 90 -10.86 -4.63 -5.04
C ARG A 90 -10.11 -4.56 -6.37
N ARG A 91 -10.42 -3.56 -7.19
CA ARG A 91 -9.76 -3.32 -8.49
C ARG A 91 -8.43 -2.59 -8.37
N ILE A 92 -8.16 -1.97 -7.23
CA ILE A 92 -6.87 -1.31 -6.97
C ILE A 92 -5.82 -2.44 -6.88
N PRO A 93 -4.78 -2.41 -7.72
CA PRO A 93 -3.67 -3.34 -7.61
C PRO A 93 -2.98 -3.14 -6.25
N VAL A 94 -2.68 -4.26 -5.58
CA VAL A 94 -1.94 -4.27 -4.32
C VAL A 94 -0.71 -5.13 -4.52
N ILE A 95 0.44 -4.51 -4.33
CA ILE A 95 1.73 -5.18 -4.25
C ILE A 95 2.05 -5.27 -2.76
N VAL A 96 2.28 -6.49 -2.30
CA VAL A 96 2.68 -6.71 -0.92
C VAL A 96 4.20 -6.67 -0.81
N MET A 97 4.68 -6.01 0.24
CA MET A 97 6.05 -6.07 0.73
C MET A 97 6.08 -7.03 1.91
N SER A 98 7.04 -7.94 1.91
CA SER A 98 7.24 -8.87 3.03
C SER A 98 8.73 -9.11 3.23
N SER A 99 9.13 -9.07 4.50
CA SER A 99 10.48 -9.38 4.96
C SER A 99 10.73 -10.90 5.06
N SER A 100 9.66 -11.70 5.03
CA SER A 100 9.69 -13.15 5.20
C SER A 100 9.40 -13.89 3.89
N HIS A 101 10.22 -14.90 3.62
CA HIS A 101 10.11 -15.74 2.42
C HIS A 101 9.38 -17.06 2.69
N SER A 102 8.54 -17.14 3.73
CA SER A 102 7.91 -18.42 4.04
C SER A 102 6.89 -18.77 2.93
N GLU A 103 7.01 -19.96 2.33
CA GLU A 103 6.07 -20.41 1.29
C GLU A 103 4.62 -20.33 1.78
N GLU A 104 4.38 -20.60 3.05
CA GLU A 104 3.06 -20.50 3.69
C GLU A 104 2.49 -19.08 3.63
N GLU A 105 3.32 -18.06 3.83
CA GLU A 105 2.91 -16.66 3.76
C GLU A 105 2.66 -16.20 2.33
N ILE A 106 3.48 -16.68 1.39
CA ILE A 106 3.24 -16.48 -0.04
C ILE A 106 1.86 -17.04 -0.41
N TRP A 107 1.58 -18.30 -0.07
CA TRP A 107 0.30 -18.96 -0.38
C TRP A 107 -0.89 -18.29 0.30
N ARG A 108 -0.80 -17.99 1.60
CA ARG A 108 -1.86 -17.30 2.35
C ARG A 108 -2.20 -15.95 1.73
N THR A 109 -1.21 -15.24 1.20
CA THR A 109 -1.42 -13.91 0.63
C THR A 109 -1.97 -13.99 -0.79
N TYR A 110 -1.61 -15.00 -1.58
CA TYR A 110 -2.26 -15.28 -2.87
C TYR A 110 -3.76 -15.56 -2.71
N ASP A 111 -4.14 -16.35 -1.70
CA ASP A 111 -5.56 -16.67 -1.42
C ASP A 111 -6.39 -15.43 -1.03
N LEU A 112 -5.73 -14.35 -0.61
CA LEU A 112 -6.38 -13.07 -0.29
C LEU A 112 -6.55 -12.14 -1.50
N GLY A 113 -6.08 -12.52 -2.70
CA GLY A 113 -6.24 -11.74 -3.93
C GLY A 113 -5.10 -10.74 -4.19
N LEU A 114 -3.90 -11.04 -3.71
CA LEU A 114 -2.67 -10.33 -4.02
C LEU A 114 -2.37 -10.32 -5.53
N THR A 115 -1.82 -9.19 -6.00
CA THR A 115 -1.41 -9.05 -7.41
C THR A 115 0.05 -9.44 -7.61
N HIS A 116 0.96 -8.96 -6.74
CA HIS A 116 2.38 -9.32 -6.74
C HIS A 116 2.97 -9.22 -5.32
N LEU A 117 4.05 -9.97 -5.08
CA LEU A 117 4.85 -9.94 -3.85
C LEU A 117 6.26 -9.43 -4.20
N LEU A 118 6.72 -8.41 -3.47
CA LEU A 118 8.11 -7.94 -3.51
C LEU A 118 8.82 -8.45 -2.26
N SER A 119 10.03 -8.98 -2.46
CA SER A 119 10.89 -9.41 -1.37
C SER A 119 12.18 -8.59 -1.35
N ASN A 120 12.50 -7.99 -0.21
CA ASN A 120 13.74 -7.23 -0.03
C ASN A 120 14.93 -8.21 0.14
N GLN A 121 15.71 -8.41 -0.92
CA GLN A 121 17.07 -9.00 -0.86
C GLN A 121 18.12 -7.94 -1.15
#